data_AF-A0A832HCF3-F1
#
_entry.id   AF-A0A832HCF3-F1
#
_cell.length_a   1.000
_cell.length_b   1.000
_cell.length_c   1.000
_cell.angle_alpha   90.00
_cell.angle_beta   90.00
_cell.angle_gamma   90.00
#
_symmetry.space_group_name_H-M   'P 1'
#
loop_
_entity.id
_entity.type
_entity.pdbx_description
1 polymer ?
#
loop_
_entity_poly.entity_id
_entity_poly.type
_entity_poly.pdbx_seq_one_letter_code
_entity_poly.pdbx_strand_id
1 'polypeptide(L)'
;MPTRTSAQADFAIGSIIKDFALPQRDSEGQMKLQIFGDQATIISANRIKVEKLRIEVFQGGKPDIQIASPESDFWRLENRLTTQHGVEITHPALTLKARRMDWELNENRGLFQGGVTVNLQKSEALAASPALLAP
;
A
#
# COMPACT_ATOMS: atom_id res chain seq x y z
N MET A 1 19.82 -19.37 -6.00
CA MET A 1 20.20 -18.15 -5.25
C MET A 1 18.97 -17.27 -5.13
N PRO A 2 18.48 -16.95 -3.92
CA PRO A 2 17.77 -15.70 -3.73
C PRO A 2 18.56 -14.84 -2.75
N THR A 3 19.08 -13.74 -3.27
CA THR A 3 19.78 -12.70 -2.52
C THR A 3 18.89 -11.47 -2.44
N ARG A 4 19.01 -10.75 -1.33
CA ARG A 4 18.49 -9.42 -0.98
C ARG A 4 17.19 -9.43 -0.16
N THR A 5 17.32 -9.93 1.06
CA THR A 5 16.66 -9.35 2.22
C THR A 5 16.94 -7.85 2.21
N SER A 6 15.94 -7.03 1.88
CA SER A 6 15.95 -5.63 2.29
C SER A 6 16.20 -5.62 3.78
N ALA A 7 17.20 -4.87 4.25
CA ALA A 7 17.58 -4.82 5.66
C ALA A 7 16.37 -4.38 6.48
N GLN A 8 15.60 -5.36 6.96
CA GLN A 8 14.52 -5.14 7.89
C GLN A 8 15.23 -4.96 9.22
N ALA A 9 15.41 -3.70 9.62
CA ALA A 9 16.02 -3.39 10.90
C ALA A 9 15.33 -4.21 11.99
N ASP A 10 16.12 -4.94 12.78
CA ASP A 10 15.63 -5.75 13.89
C ASP A 10 15.21 -4.82 15.03
N PHE A 11 13.98 -4.32 14.93
CA PHE A 11 13.39 -3.51 15.98
C PHE A 11 13.00 -4.42 17.16
N ALA A 12 13.37 -4.02 18.38
CA ALA A 12 12.98 -4.76 19.57
C ALA A 12 11.46 -4.76 19.74
N ILE A 13 10.87 -5.88 20.18
CA ILE A 13 9.44 -5.95 20.51
C ILE A 13 9.10 -4.88 21.57
N GLY A 14 7.97 -4.20 21.38
CA GLY A 14 7.55 -3.05 22.19
C GLY A 14 8.14 -1.72 21.74
N SER A 15 9.06 -1.71 20.77
CA SER A 15 9.62 -0.46 20.24
C SER A 15 8.57 0.35 19.50
N ILE A 16 8.67 1.67 19.67
CA ILE A 16 7.87 2.66 18.96
C ILE A 16 8.79 3.40 17.99
N ILE A 17 8.44 3.35 16.71
CA ILE A 17 9.15 4.03 15.62
C ILE A 17 8.29 5.22 15.20
N LYS A 18 8.82 6.43 15.32
CA LYS A 18 8.18 7.63 14.77
C LYS A 18 8.56 7.81 13.32
N ASP A 19 7.71 8.47 12.54
CA ASP A 19 7.92 8.73 11.12
C ASP A 19 8.26 7.44 10.36
N PHE A 20 7.50 6.39 10.64
CA PHE A 20 7.73 5.05 10.10
C PHE A 20 7.68 5.08 8.58
N ALA A 21 8.70 4.50 7.95
CA ALA A 21 8.77 4.31 6.51
C ALA A 21 9.37 2.94 6.20
N LEU A 22 8.69 2.18 5.34
CA LEU A 22 9.14 0.88 4.85
C LEU A 22 9.04 0.85 3.32
N PRO A 23 10.15 1.10 2.60
CA PRO A 23 10.18 0.93 1.16
C PRO A 23 10.25 -0.55 0.78
N GLN A 24 9.47 -0.97 -0.21
CA GLN A 24 9.65 -2.26 -0.88
C GLN A 24 9.96 -2.06 -2.35
N ARG A 25 10.95 -2.82 -2.81
CA ARG A 25 11.42 -2.82 -4.19
C ARG A 25 11.06 -4.13 -4.87
N ASP A 26 10.87 -4.09 -6.18
CA ASP A 26 10.71 -5.29 -6.99
C ASP A 26 12.04 -6.03 -7.23
N SER A 27 12.01 -7.10 -8.02
CA SER A 27 13.18 -7.90 -8.38
C SER A 27 14.24 -7.13 -9.17
N GLU A 28 13.85 -6.06 -9.85
CA GLU A 28 14.75 -5.18 -10.62
C GLU A 28 15.33 -4.06 -9.74
N GLY A 29 14.86 -3.94 -8.49
CA GLY A 29 15.27 -2.91 -7.55
C GLY A 29 14.50 -1.59 -7.73
N GLN A 30 13.46 -1.54 -8.56
CA GLN A 30 12.60 -0.37 -8.68
C GLN A 30 11.65 -0.28 -7.48
N MET A 31 11.24 0.93 -7.11
CA MET A 31 10.26 1.12 -6.04
C MET A 31 8.92 0.55 -6.48
N LYS A 32 8.43 -0.46 -5.75
CA LYS A 32 7.10 -1.05 -5.98
C LYS A 32 6.07 -0.38 -5.08
N LEU A 33 6.41 -0.22 -3.80
CA LEU A 33 5.54 0.43 -2.82
C LEU A 33 6.34 1.03 -1.67
N GLN A 34 5.75 1.99 -0.99
CA GLN A 34 6.29 2.55 0.24
C GLN A 34 5.18 2.68 1.28
N ILE A 35 5.40 2.06 2.43
CA ILE A 35 4.48 2.12 3.58
C ILE A 35 4.97 3.21 4.51
N PHE A 36 4.06 4.06 4.96
CA PHE A 36 4.31 5.16 5.87
C PHE A 36 3.35 5.09 7.07
N GLY A 37 3.77 5.64 8.20
CA GLY A 37 2.89 5.96 9.33
C GLY A 37 3.54 6.97 10.27
N ASP A 38 2.72 7.76 10.97
CA ASP A 38 3.22 8.68 11.99
C ASP A 38 3.95 7.92 13.10
N GLN A 39 3.42 6.73 13.42
CA GLN A 39 3.97 5.84 14.44
C GLN A 39 3.79 4.38 14.03
N ALA A 40 4.79 3.56 14.32
CA ALA A 40 4.70 2.11 14.25
C ALA A 40 5.14 1.47 15.58
N THR A 41 4.34 0.55 16.10
CA THR A 41 4.65 -0.24 17.30
C THR A 41 4.93 -1.68 16.91
N ILE A 42 6.09 -2.19 17.31
CA ILE A 42 6.45 -3.60 17.09
C ILE A 42 5.73 -4.45 18.12
N ILE A 43 4.63 -5.10 17.71
CA ILE A 43 3.82 -5.94 18.60
C ILE A 43 4.46 -7.31 18.79
N SER A 44 5.06 -7.85 17.71
CA SER A 44 5.80 -9.11 17.75
C SER A 44 6.80 -9.17 16.61
N ALA A 45 7.56 -10.27 16.51
CA ALA A 45 8.44 -10.52 15.38
C ALA A 45 7.71 -10.48 14.02
N ASN A 46 6.41 -10.80 14.00
CA ASN A 46 5.61 -10.81 12.78
C ASN A 46 4.67 -9.59 12.64
N ARG A 47 4.26 -8.95 13.73
CA ARG A 47 3.20 -7.94 13.69
C ARG A 47 3.71 -6.55 14.05
N ILE A 48 3.47 -5.60 13.17
CA ILE A 48 3.70 -4.17 13.39
C ILE A 48 2.35 -3.45 13.32
N LYS A 49 1.98 -2.76 14.39
CA LYS A 49 0.82 -1.86 14.36
C LYS A 49 1.29 -0.51 13.83
N VAL A 50 0.62 0.03 12.81
CA VAL A 50 0.94 1.31 12.16
C VAL A 50 -0.23 2.26 12.33
N GLU A 51 0.03 3.41 12.94
CA GLU A 51 -0.93 4.50 13.13
C GLU A 51 -0.80 5.51 11.99
N LYS A 52 -1.95 6.00 11.50
CA LYS A 52 -2.08 6.85 10.31
C LYS A 52 -1.31 6.28 9.12
N LEU A 53 -1.67 5.04 8.77
CA LEU A 53 -1.14 4.35 7.61
C LEU A 53 -1.36 5.19 6.35
N ARG A 54 -0.30 5.35 5.57
CA ARG A 54 -0.35 5.77 4.18
C ARG A 54 0.55 4.87 3.36
N ILE A 55 0.08 4.40 2.22
CA ILE A 55 0.85 3.57 1.30
C ILE A 55 0.81 4.20 -0.07
N GLU A 56 1.96 4.28 -0.70
CA GLU A 56 2.10 4.69 -2.08
C GLU A 56 2.52 3.46 -2.89
N VAL A 57 1.72 3.09 -3.89
CA VAL A 57 2.06 2.05 -4.86
C VAL A 57 2.51 2.75 -6.14
N PHE A 58 3.65 2.34 -6.67
CA PHE A 58 4.30 2.98 -7.79
C PHE A 58 4.03 2.21 -9.09
N GLN A 59 3.71 2.93 -10.15
CA GLN A 59 3.71 2.44 -11.53
C GLN A 59 4.56 3.37 -12.40
N GLY A 60 5.49 2.81 -13.17
CA GLY A 60 6.40 3.61 -14.02
C GLY A 60 7.23 4.64 -13.23
N GLY A 61 7.58 4.34 -11.98
CA GLY A 61 8.36 5.22 -11.10
C GLY A 61 7.58 6.38 -10.48
N LYS A 62 6.25 6.44 -10.64
CA LYS A 62 5.38 7.46 -10.04
C LYS A 62 4.33 6.82 -9.13
N PRO A 63 3.96 7.45 -7.99
CA PRO A 63 2.83 7.01 -7.20
C PRO A 63 1.55 7.02 -8.05
N ASP A 64 0.88 5.89 -8.12
CA ASP A 64 -0.33 5.68 -8.91
C ASP A 64 -1.55 5.37 -8.02
N ILE A 65 -1.32 4.57 -6.98
CA ILE A 65 -2.35 4.23 -5.98
C ILE A 65 -1.89 4.72 -4.62
N GLN A 66 -2.79 5.38 -3.89
CA GLN A 66 -2.61 5.73 -2.49
C GLN A 66 -3.61 4.99 -1.62
N ILE A 67 -3.16 4.42 -0.50
CA ILE A 67 -4.01 3.71 0.45
C ILE A 67 -3.81 4.34 1.82
N ALA A 68 -4.90 4.74 2.46
CA ALA A 68 -4.86 5.39 3.76
C ALA A 68 -5.78 4.69 4.76
N SER A 69 -5.33 4.60 6.01
CA SER A 69 -6.13 4.10 7.14
C SER A 69 -5.69 4.79 8.43
N PRO A 70 -6.61 5.11 9.37
CA PRO A 70 -6.25 5.60 10.70
C PRO A 70 -5.35 4.62 11.47
N GLU A 71 -5.54 3.32 11.27
CA GLU A 71 -4.77 2.26 11.94
C GLU A 71 -4.71 1.00 11.06
N SER A 72 -3.57 0.32 11.09
CA SER A 72 -3.39 -0.96 10.42
C SER A 72 -2.44 -1.87 11.18
N ASP A 73 -2.55 -3.17 10.90
CA ASP A 73 -1.54 -4.16 11.24
C ASP A 73 -0.82 -4.61 9.97
N PHE A 74 0.50 -4.53 10.00
CA PHE A 74 1.38 -5.12 9.00
C PHE A 74 1.94 -6.45 9.50
N TRP A 75 1.62 -7.51 8.78
CA TRP A 75 2.05 -8.88 9.00
C TRP A 75 3.26 -9.17 8.10
N ARG A 76 4.47 -9.16 8.69
CA ARG A 76 5.76 -9.18 8.00
C ARG A 76 5.99 -10.46 7.20
N LEU A 77 5.69 -11.61 7.79
CA LEU A 77 5.95 -12.92 7.21
C LEU A 77 4.99 -13.21 6.05
N GLU A 78 3.76 -12.74 6.16
CA GLU A 78 2.70 -12.88 5.16
C GLU A 78 2.75 -11.77 4.10
N ASN A 79 3.55 -10.72 4.33
CA ASN A 79 3.54 -9.47 3.57
C ASN A 79 2.11 -8.96 3.32
N ARG A 80 1.36 -8.82 4.43
CA ARG A 80 -0.08 -8.57 4.42
C ARG A 80 -0.45 -7.42 5.35
N LEU A 81 -1.44 -6.62 4.96
CA LEU A 81 -1.96 -5.51 5.75
C LEU A 81 -3.42 -5.72 6.09
N THR A 82 -3.77 -5.52 7.35
CA THR A 82 -5.16 -5.56 7.79
C THR A 82 -5.57 -4.25 8.46
N THR A 83 -6.79 -3.78 8.21
CA THR A 83 -7.36 -2.58 8.85
C THR A 83 -8.70 -2.89 9.51
N GLN A 84 -8.98 -2.20 10.62
CA GLN A 84 -10.25 -2.31 11.36
C GLN A 84 -11.05 -1.00 11.44
N HIS A 85 -10.41 0.15 11.13
CA HIS A 85 -10.95 1.49 11.38
C HIS A 85 -11.11 2.31 10.09
N GLY A 86 -11.54 1.66 9.03
CA GLY A 86 -11.67 2.28 7.71
C GLY A 86 -10.47 2.06 6.82
N VAL A 87 -10.68 2.21 5.53
CA VAL A 87 -9.64 2.31 4.51
C VAL A 87 -10.17 3.18 3.38
N GLU A 88 -9.30 3.98 2.79
CA GLU A 88 -9.54 4.70 1.56
C GLU A 88 -8.43 4.39 0.57
N ILE A 89 -8.81 3.98 -0.63
CA ILE A 89 -7.91 3.77 -1.76
C ILE A 89 -8.22 4.81 -2.81
N THR A 90 -7.21 5.54 -3.24
CA THR A 90 -7.30 6.58 -4.25
C THR A 90 -6.42 6.21 -5.43
N HIS A 91 -7.01 6.20 -6.62
CA HIS A 91 -6.36 6.01 -7.90
C HIS A 91 -6.97 7.03 -8.89
N PRO A 92 -6.27 7.50 -9.94
CA PRO A 92 -6.80 8.52 -10.86
C PRO A 92 -8.16 8.20 -11.49
N ALA A 93 -8.50 6.91 -11.61
CA ALA A 93 -9.79 6.47 -12.17
C ALA A 93 -10.84 6.08 -11.12
N LEU A 94 -10.48 5.97 -9.83
CA LEU A 94 -11.44 5.54 -8.80
C LEU A 94 -11.04 5.91 -7.38
N THR A 95 -12.05 5.98 -6.51
CA THR A 95 -11.88 5.96 -5.07
C THR A 95 -12.66 4.80 -4.48
N LEU A 96 -12.03 3.98 -3.64
CA LEU A 96 -12.67 2.91 -2.89
C LEU A 96 -12.61 3.23 -1.40
N LYS A 97 -13.73 3.07 -0.69
CA LYS A 97 -13.78 3.15 0.78
C LYS A 97 -14.40 1.89 1.35
N ALA A 98 -13.87 1.41 2.47
CA ALA A 98 -14.45 0.30 3.22
C ALA A 98 -14.14 0.45 4.72
N ARG A 99 -14.85 -0.29 5.58
CA ARG A 99 -14.56 -0.31 7.03
C ARG A 99 -13.35 -1.17 7.37
N ARG A 100 -13.12 -2.25 6.62
CA ARG A 100 -12.02 -3.18 6.84
C ARG A 100 -11.37 -3.57 5.52
N MET A 101 -10.06 -3.80 5.59
CA MET A 101 -9.23 -4.31 4.51
C MET A 101 -8.42 -5.49 5.02
N ASP A 102 -8.27 -6.52 4.20
CA ASP A 102 -7.16 -7.48 4.25
C ASP A 102 -6.49 -7.46 2.88
N TRP A 103 -5.22 -7.06 2.80
CA TRP A 103 -4.51 -6.82 1.54
C TRP A 103 -3.15 -7.51 1.50
N GLU A 104 -2.96 -8.36 0.50
CA GLU A 104 -1.73 -9.09 0.21
C GLU A 104 -0.85 -8.25 -0.74
N LEU A 105 0.30 -7.77 -0.25
CA LEU A 105 1.17 -6.83 -0.98
C LEU A 105 1.94 -7.50 -2.14
N ASN A 106 2.19 -8.80 -2.05
CA ASN A 106 2.88 -9.56 -3.09
C ASN A 106 2.03 -9.65 -4.36
N GLU A 107 0.80 -10.15 -4.19
CA GLU A 107 -0.16 -10.38 -5.27
C GLU A 107 -0.99 -9.15 -5.63
N ASN A 108 -0.91 -8.08 -4.83
CA ASN A 108 -1.74 -6.89 -4.95
C ASN A 108 -3.24 -7.23 -4.94
N ARG A 109 -3.65 -8.13 -4.03
CA ARG A 109 -5.03 -8.62 -3.92
C ARG A 109 -5.60 -8.28 -2.55
N GLY A 110 -6.78 -7.67 -2.52
CA GLY A 110 -7.41 -7.22 -1.27
C GLY A 110 -8.86 -7.66 -1.13
N LEU A 111 -9.25 -8.00 0.09
CA LEU A 111 -10.63 -8.20 0.52
C LEU A 111 -11.09 -6.96 1.30
N PHE A 112 -12.16 -6.33 0.81
CA PHE A 112 -12.76 -5.14 1.42
C PHE A 112 -14.11 -5.49 2.01
N GLN A 113 -14.34 -5.08 3.25
CA GLN A 113 -15.55 -5.48 3.98
C GLN A 113 -16.18 -4.33 4.76
N GLY A 114 -17.51 -4.34 4.79
CA GLY A 114 -18.34 -3.42 5.56
C GLY A 114 -18.46 -2.04 4.89
N GLY A 115 -19.64 -1.73 4.38
CA GLY A 115 -19.92 -0.43 3.75
C GLY A 115 -18.95 -0.09 2.61
N VAL A 116 -18.70 -1.07 1.73
CA VAL A 116 -17.79 -0.89 0.60
C VAL A 116 -18.45 0.04 -0.42
N THR A 117 -17.80 1.16 -0.70
CA THR A 117 -18.23 2.14 -1.69
C THR A 117 -17.13 2.30 -2.73
N VAL A 118 -17.51 2.21 -4.01
CA VAL A 118 -16.61 2.46 -5.14
C VAL A 118 -17.17 3.63 -5.93
N ASN A 119 -16.36 4.68 -6.06
CA ASN A 119 -16.65 5.83 -6.89
C ASN A 119 -15.73 5.80 -8.09
N LEU A 120 -16.29 5.54 -9.27
CA LEU A 120 -15.54 5.60 -10.52
C LEU A 120 -15.48 7.05 -11.00
N GLN A 121 -14.28 7.47 -11.37
CA GLN A 121 -14.03 8.77 -11.96
C GLN A 121 -13.80 8.58 -13.46
N LYS A 122 -14.28 9.52 -14.26
CA LYS A 122 -13.96 9.52 -15.68
C LYS A 122 -12.46 9.79 -15.82
N SER A 123 -11.67 8.77 -16.12
CA SER A 123 -10.26 8.95 -16.44
C SER A 123 -10.13 9.37 -17.90
N GLU A 124 -9.48 10.50 -18.15
CA GLU A 124 -9.10 10.92 -19.51
C GLU A 124 -7.95 10.07 -20.08
N ALA A 125 -7.41 9.15 -19.29
CA ALA A 125 -6.27 8.28 -19.63
C ALA A 125 -6.58 7.20 -20.69
N LEU A 126 -7.82 7.09 -21.19
CA LEU A 126 -8.18 6.21 -22.32
C LEU A 126 -8.29 6.97 -23.66
N ALA A 127 -8.00 8.27 -23.70
CA ALA A 127 -8.11 9.10 -24.90
C ALA A 127 -6.75 9.61 -25.43
N ALA A 128 -5.76 8.74 -25.52
CA ALA A 128 -4.58 8.94 -26.38
C ALA A 128 -4.43 7.66 -27.22
N SER A 129 -4.72 7.62 -28.53
CA SER A 129 -4.31 8.58 -29.56
C SER A 129 -5.15 8.38 -30.85
N PRO A 130 -5.87 9.39 -31.39
CA PRO A 130 -6.28 9.41 -32.78
C PRO A 130 -5.26 10.26 -33.57
N ALA A 131 -4.05 9.74 -33.75
CA ALA A 131 -3.05 10.38 -34.60
C ALA A 131 -2.35 9.34 -35.47
N LEU A 132 -3.11 8.75 -36.40
CA LEU A 132 -2.61 8.15 -37.65
C LEU A 132 -3.78 8.00 -38.63
N LEU A 133 -4.46 9.11 -38.91
CA LEU A 133 -5.22 9.29 -40.15
C LEU A 133 -4.91 10.69 -40.65
N ALA A 134 -3.91 10.78 -41.51
CA ALA A 134 -3.79 11.83 -42.50
C ALA A 134 -3.69 11.11 -43.87
N PRO A 135 -4.29 11.70 -44.91
CA PRO A 135 -4.67 11.02 -46.16
C PRO A 135 -3.52 10.55 -47.03
#